data_AF-A0A661C0L9-F1
#
_entry.id   AF-A0A661C0L9-F1
#
_cell.length_a   1.000
_cell.length_b   1.000
_cell.length_c   1.000
_cell.angle_alpha   90.00
_cell.angle_beta   90.00
_cell.angle_gamma   90.00
#
_symmetry.space_group_name_H-M   'P 1'
#
loop_
_entity.id
_entity.type
_entity.pdbx_description
1 polymer ?
#
loop_
_entity_poly.entity_id
_entity_poly.type
_entity_poly.pdbx_seq_one_letter_code
_entity_poly.pdbx_strand_id
1 'polypeptide(L)'
;MSLSEVFMITPNPVLSGLTWFFVISAVMYFARLPAKKYILAFSEVIHNALRLAARSVNSADLRLQARNREVLLEAGREATERMIEREFERVENTVMNDLSQYPALQRKLSERITLIDEDYKESTEVPPDPPGWCKVVKSVAAVDSNGDAMVSHVLKDIHKSMVKAQDKAIKEHRRACMERHNVLKRMMPHWRSVKQVLGEVDHNIASILERATKISRYMDDYEEIIKGSDRATRILSSSAMSQLFVSAFVLAIAVGGAMVNCT
;
A
#
# COMPACT_ATOMS: atom_id res chain seq x y z
N MET A 1 -24.45 59.80 -64.31
CA MET A 1 -25.24 60.73 -63.49
C MET A 1 -24.44 61.01 -62.23
N SER A 2 -24.01 62.26 -62.08
CA SER A 2 -23.31 62.68 -60.86
C SER A 2 -24.31 62.70 -59.70
N LEU A 3 -23.90 62.34 -58.48
CA LEU A 3 -24.79 62.35 -57.31
C LEU A 3 -25.46 63.72 -57.11
N SER A 4 -24.80 64.80 -57.53
CA SER A 4 -25.32 66.17 -57.52
C SER A 4 -26.54 66.40 -58.43
N GLU A 5 -26.66 65.70 -59.56
CA GLU A 5 -27.79 65.84 -60.49
C GLU A 5 -29.07 65.19 -59.95
N VAL A 6 -28.93 64.16 -59.11
CA VAL A 6 -30.07 63.45 -58.49
C VAL A 6 -30.75 64.31 -57.40
N PHE A 7 -29.99 65.18 -56.73
CA PHE A 7 -30.51 66.06 -55.67
C PHE A 7 -31.07 67.40 -56.17
N MET A 8 -30.83 67.78 -57.42
CA MET A 8 -31.26 69.06 -58.02
C MET A 8 -32.44 68.83 -58.97
N ILE A 9 -33.63 68.58 -58.43
CA ILE A 9 -34.88 68.42 -59.22
C ILE A 9 -35.32 69.77 -59.80
N THR A 10 -34.99 70.88 -59.12
CA THR A 10 -35.27 72.25 -59.56
C THR A 10 -34.01 73.12 -59.59
N PRO A 11 -33.93 74.15 -60.46
CA PRO A 11 -32.75 75.03 -60.56
C PRO A 11 -32.40 75.78 -59.27
N ASN A 12 -33.37 75.99 -58.38
CA ASN A 12 -33.18 76.62 -57.08
C ASN A 12 -32.90 75.54 -56.01
N PRO A 13 -31.72 75.59 -55.34
CA PRO A 13 -31.33 74.58 -54.36
C PRO A 13 -32.28 74.53 -53.14
N VAL A 14 -32.88 75.66 -52.75
CA VAL A 14 -33.81 75.72 -51.61
C VAL A 14 -35.12 75.00 -51.94
N LEU A 15 -35.67 75.21 -53.14
CA LEU A 15 -36.88 74.53 -53.59
C LEU A 15 -36.68 73.03 -53.75
N SER A 16 -35.50 72.60 -54.22
CA SER A 16 -35.16 71.18 -54.32
C SER A 16 -35.07 70.51 -52.95
N GLY A 17 -34.50 71.19 -51.95
CA GLY A 17 -34.48 70.69 -50.57
C GLY A 17 -35.88 70.54 -49.97
N LEU A 18 -36.77 71.49 -50.25
CA LEU A 18 -38.14 71.50 -49.74
C LEU A 18 -39.01 70.40 -50.38
N THR A 19 -38.85 70.16 -51.68
CA THR A 19 -39.54 69.05 -52.36
C THR A 19 -39.07 67.70 -51.82
N TRP A 20 -37.76 67.50 -51.66
CA TRP A 20 -37.22 66.29 -51.04
C TRP A 20 -37.69 66.10 -49.59
N PHE A 21 -37.78 67.18 -48.81
CA PHE A 21 -38.30 67.12 -47.44
C PHE A 21 -39.73 66.57 -47.41
N PHE A 22 -40.62 67.08 -48.25
CA PHE A 22 -42.01 66.59 -48.32
C PHE A 22 -42.11 65.16 -48.85
N VAL A 23 -41.32 64.80 -49.87
CA VAL A 23 -41.28 63.44 -50.43
C VAL A 23 -40.79 62.44 -49.38
N ILE A 24 -39.70 62.73 -48.68
CA ILE A 24 -39.16 61.87 -47.60
C ILE A 24 -40.15 61.77 -46.45
N SER A 25 -40.78 62.87 -46.06
CA SER A 25 -41.80 62.88 -44.99
C SER A 25 -43.01 62.00 -45.35
N ALA A 26 -43.50 62.10 -46.59
CA ALA A 26 -44.59 61.25 -47.08
C ALA A 26 -44.20 59.76 -47.10
N VAL A 27 -43.01 59.44 -47.60
CA VAL A 27 -42.48 58.05 -47.61
C VAL A 27 -42.37 57.52 -46.18
N MET A 28 -41.81 58.29 -45.24
CA MET A 28 -41.72 57.89 -43.84
C MET A 28 -43.09 57.72 -43.17
N TYR A 29 -44.07 58.57 -43.52
CA TYR A 29 -45.42 58.48 -42.99
C TYR A 29 -46.12 57.19 -43.39
N PHE A 30 -46.05 56.82 -44.68
CA PHE A 30 -46.59 55.55 -45.18
C PHE A 30 -45.79 54.35 -44.65
N ALA A 31 -44.47 54.47 -44.53
CA ALA A 31 -43.61 53.42 -44.00
C ALA A 31 -43.75 53.21 -42.48
N ARG A 32 -44.34 54.17 -41.74
CA ARG A 32 -44.47 54.11 -40.26
C ARG A 32 -45.16 52.83 -39.77
N LEU A 33 -46.24 52.43 -40.42
CA LEU A 33 -47.02 51.24 -40.04
C LEU A 33 -46.29 49.92 -40.36
N PRO A 34 -45.78 49.69 -41.59
CA PRO A 34 -45.00 48.49 -41.86
C PRO A 34 -43.70 48.45 -41.04
N ALA A 35 -42.98 49.57 -40.87
CA ALA A 35 -41.76 49.61 -40.07
C ALA A 35 -41.98 49.18 -38.62
N LYS A 36 -43.06 49.65 -37.97
CA LYS A 36 -43.42 49.20 -36.62
C LYS A 36 -43.71 47.70 -36.56
N LYS A 37 -44.45 47.17 -37.54
CA LYS A 37 -44.74 45.73 -37.62
C LYS A 37 -43.48 44.90 -37.83
N TYR A 38 -42.57 45.34 -38.70
CA TYR A 38 -41.30 44.67 -38.93
C TYR A 38 -40.41 44.67 -37.69
N ILE A 39 -40.29 45.81 -36.99
CA ILE A 39 -39.49 45.90 -35.76
C ILE A 39 -40.05 44.97 -34.68
N LEU A 40 -41.38 44.96 -34.48
CA LEU A 40 -42.02 44.08 -33.50
C LEU A 40 -41.83 42.60 -33.87
N ALA A 41 -42.13 42.22 -35.11
CA ALA A 41 -41.94 40.84 -35.58
C ALA A 41 -40.47 40.40 -35.47
N PHE A 42 -39.52 41.26 -35.84
CA PHE A 42 -38.09 40.98 -35.69
C PHE A 42 -37.68 40.82 -34.23
N SER A 43 -38.19 41.69 -33.34
CA SER A 43 -37.94 41.57 -31.90
C SER A 43 -38.54 40.30 -31.30
N GLU A 44 -39.70 39.86 -31.77
CA GLU A 44 -40.33 38.60 -31.35
C GLU A 44 -39.51 37.39 -31.81
N VAL A 45 -39.00 37.39 -33.05
CA VAL A 45 -38.11 36.34 -33.54
C VAL A 45 -36.84 36.26 -32.69
N ILE A 46 -36.20 37.40 -32.41
CA ILE A 46 -35.01 37.45 -31.55
C ILE A 46 -35.33 36.97 -30.15
N HIS A 47 -36.43 37.42 -29.55
CA HIS A 47 -36.85 37.00 -28.22
C HIS A 47 -37.08 35.49 -28.14
N ASN A 48 -37.78 34.92 -29.13
CA ASN A 48 -38.05 33.50 -29.20
C ASN A 48 -36.77 32.68 -29.43
N ALA A 49 -35.85 33.17 -30.27
CA ALA A 49 -34.55 32.55 -30.51
C ALA A 49 -33.70 32.54 -29.22
N LEU A 50 -33.60 33.66 -28.51
CA LEU A 50 -32.88 33.77 -27.24
C LEU A 50 -33.51 32.87 -26.16
N ARG A 51 -34.84 32.79 -26.11
CA ARG A 51 -35.55 31.91 -25.17
C ARG A 51 -35.30 30.42 -25.46
N LEU A 52 -35.25 30.04 -26.75
CA LEU A 52 -34.87 28.68 -27.17
C LEU A 52 -33.42 28.38 -26.79
N ALA A 53 -32.50 29.32 -27.07
CA ALA A 53 -31.10 29.19 -26.70
C ALA A 53 -30.90 29.04 -25.18
N ALA A 54 -31.61 29.83 -24.38
CA ALA A 54 -31.57 29.73 -22.92
C ALA A 54 -32.05 28.35 -22.43
N ARG A 55 -33.12 27.83 -23.02
CA ARG A 55 -33.62 26.47 -22.70
C ARG A 55 -32.64 25.39 -23.12
N SER A 56 -32.01 25.52 -24.30
CA SER A 56 -31.02 24.55 -24.75
C SER A 56 -29.79 24.55 -23.83
N VAL A 57 -29.30 25.73 -23.42
CA VAL A 57 -28.17 25.86 -22.48
C VAL A 57 -28.51 25.23 -21.14
N ASN A 58 -29.68 25.51 -20.56
CA ASN A 58 -30.10 24.89 -19.29
C ASN A 58 -30.23 23.36 -19.41
N SER A 59 -30.73 22.86 -20.53
CA SER A 59 -30.81 21.41 -20.75
C SER A 59 -29.43 20.77 -20.97
N ALA A 60 -28.50 21.50 -21.59
CA ALA A 60 -27.13 21.06 -21.78
C ALA A 60 -26.37 21.02 -20.46
N ASP A 61 -26.58 22.00 -19.57
CA ASP A 61 -26.01 22.03 -18.22
C ASP A 61 -26.42 20.80 -17.41
N LEU A 62 -27.72 20.46 -17.37
CA LEU A 62 -28.19 19.26 -16.68
C LEU A 62 -27.57 17.97 -17.23
N ARG A 63 -27.40 17.87 -18.56
CA ARG A 63 -26.74 16.72 -19.20
C ARG A 63 -25.26 16.67 -18.87
N LEU A 64 -24.58 17.81 -18.86
CA LEU A 64 -23.16 17.91 -18.52
C LEU A 64 -22.91 17.55 -17.05
N GLN A 65 -23.77 17.96 -16.14
CA GLN A 65 -23.66 17.56 -14.73
C GLN A 65 -23.81 16.05 -14.54
N ALA A 66 -24.78 15.43 -15.23
CA ALA A 66 -24.95 13.99 -15.22
C ALA A 66 -23.73 13.25 -15.79
N ARG A 67 -23.20 13.72 -16.94
CA ARG A 67 -22.01 13.14 -17.57
C ARG A 67 -20.75 13.34 -16.74
N ASN A 68 -20.55 14.51 -16.13
CA ASN A 68 -19.41 14.75 -15.25
C ASN A 68 -19.43 13.80 -14.05
N ARG A 69 -20.61 13.54 -13.47
CA ARG A 69 -20.75 12.55 -12.39
C ARG A 69 -20.36 11.15 -12.87
N GLU A 70 -20.86 10.73 -14.02
CA GLU A 70 -20.54 9.42 -14.61
C GLU A 70 -19.03 9.27 -14.90
N VAL A 71 -18.42 10.27 -15.56
CA VAL A 71 -16.99 10.26 -15.90
C VAL A 71 -16.12 10.27 -14.63
N LEU A 72 -16.50 11.03 -13.60
CA LEU A 72 -15.75 11.05 -12.33
C LEU A 72 -15.81 9.71 -11.61
N LEU A 73 -16.97 9.04 -11.61
CA LEU A 73 -17.11 7.72 -11.01
C LEU A 73 -16.30 6.67 -11.79
N GLU A 74 -16.37 6.71 -13.12
CA GLU A 74 -15.63 5.77 -13.97
C GLU A 74 -14.11 5.95 -13.85
N ALA A 75 -13.63 7.21 -13.91
CA ALA A 75 -12.22 7.53 -13.71
C ALA A 75 -11.74 7.14 -12.31
N GLY A 76 -12.58 7.33 -11.29
CA GLY A 76 -12.30 6.89 -9.94
C GLY A 76 -12.21 5.37 -9.80
N ARG A 77 -13.15 4.65 -10.43
CA ARG A 77 -13.15 3.19 -10.48
C ARG A 77 -11.85 2.67 -11.09
N GLU A 78 -11.47 3.20 -12.26
CA GLU A 78 -10.26 2.79 -12.96
C GLU A 78 -8.99 3.10 -12.15
N ALA A 79 -8.92 4.27 -11.49
CA ALA A 79 -7.79 4.61 -10.64
C ALA A 79 -7.63 3.66 -9.44
N THR A 80 -8.74 3.35 -8.75
CA THR A 80 -8.74 2.41 -7.62
C THR A 80 -8.45 0.98 -8.07
N GLU A 81 -8.99 0.55 -9.21
CA GLU A 81 -8.71 -0.76 -9.82
C GLU A 81 -7.21 -0.91 -10.12
N ARG A 82 -6.57 0.09 -10.73
CA ARG A 82 -5.11 0.11 -10.96
C ARG A 82 -4.31 0.14 -9.66
N MET A 83 -4.84 0.72 -8.58
CA MET A 83 -4.18 0.67 -7.26
C MET A 83 -4.26 -0.73 -6.66
N ILE A 84 -5.43 -1.37 -6.76
CA ILE A 84 -5.66 -2.75 -6.34
C ILE A 84 -4.75 -3.71 -7.11
N GLU A 85 -4.73 -3.63 -8.44
CA GLU A 85 -3.89 -4.48 -9.29
C GLU A 85 -2.40 -4.36 -8.94
N ARG A 86 -1.90 -3.12 -8.78
CA ARG A 86 -0.51 -2.89 -8.38
C ARG A 86 -0.18 -3.45 -6.99
N GLU A 87 -1.10 -3.36 -6.03
CA GLU A 87 -0.87 -3.97 -4.72
C GLU A 87 -0.95 -5.49 -4.76
N PHE A 88 -1.83 -6.07 -5.58
CA PHE A 88 -1.85 -7.52 -5.83
C PHE A 88 -0.54 -8.00 -6.43
N GLU A 89 -0.03 -7.33 -7.46
CA GLU A 89 1.26 -7.66 -8.07
C GLU A 89 2.42 -7.52 -7.06
N ARG A 90 2.39 -6.50 -6.20
CA ARG A 90 3.37 -6.34 -5.12
C ARG A 90 3.29 -7.46 -4.07
N VAL A 91 2.08 -7.87 -3.69
CA VAL A 91 1.87 -8.99 -2.77
C VAL A 91 2.34 -10.28 -3.39
N GLU A 92 1.97 -10.55 -4.64
CA GLU A 92 2.44 -11.72 -5.39
C GLU A 92 3.96 -11.79 -5.44
N ASN A 93 4.62 -10.68 -5.79
CA ASN A 93 6.09 -10.62 -5.81
C ASN A 93 6.70 -10.86 -4.41
N THR A 94 6.09 -10.31 -3.36
CA THR A 94 6.54 -10.52 -1.97
C THR A 94 6.39 -11.99 -1.58
N VAL A 95 5.22 -12.57 -1.82
CA VAL A 95 4.91 -13.97 -1.52
C VAL A 95 5.80 -14.91 -2.32
N MET A 96 6.00 -14.66 -3.61
CA MET A 96 6.90 -15.46 -4.46
C MET A 96 8.34 -15.39 -3.94
N ASN A 97 8.82 -14.20 -3.57
CA ASN A 97 10.13 -14.05 -2.95
C ASN A 97 10.21 -14.81 -1.62
N ASP A 98 9.23 -14.69 -0.75
CA ASP A 98 9.24 -15.33 0.57
C ASP A 98 9.15 -16.85 0.46
N LEU A 99 8.29 -17.37 -0.44
CA LEU A 99 8.19 -18.79 -0.75
C LEU A 99 9.49 -19.35 -1.35
N SER A 100 10.23 -18.55 -2.12
CA SER A 100 11.53 -18.97 -2.66
C SER A 100 12.59 -19.11 -1.55
N GLN A 101 12.52 -18.27 -0.51
CA GLN A 101 13.45 -18.26 0.61
C GLN A 101 13.06 -19.25 1.71
N TYR A 102 11.78 -19.61 1.81
CA TYR A 102 11.25 -20.47 2.87
C TYR A 102 11.95 -21.84 2.98
N PRO A 103 12.21 -22.60 1.90
CA PRO A 103 12.94 -23.86 1.99
C PRO A 103 14.35 -23.72 2.59
N ALA A 104 15.04 -22.61 2.30
CA ALA A 104 16.36 -22.34 2.86
C ALA A 104 16.28 -22.02 4.36
N LEU A 105 15.29 -21.24 4.79
CA LEU A 105 15.02 -20.97 6.20
C LEU A 105 14.64 -22.26 6.95
N GLN A 106 13.75 -23.07 6.37
CA GLN A 106 13.35 -24.36 6.93
C GLN A 106 14.55 -25.30 7.07
N ARG A 107 15.40 -25.39 6.04
CA ARG A 107 16.62 -26.21 6.10
C ARG A 107 17.57 -25.75 7.20
N LYS A 108 17.84 -24.43 7.29
CA LYS A 108 18.67 -23.86 8.37
C LYS A 108 18.09 -24.18 9.74
N LEU A 109 16.78 -24.02 9.92
CA LEU A 109 16.10 -24.32 11.17
C LEU A 109 16.26 -25.80 11.55
N SER A 110 15.99 -26.71 10.61
CA SER A 110 16.16 -28.15 10.82
C SER A 110 17.60 -28.54 11.16
N GLU A 111 18.59 -28.02 10.42
CA GLU A 111 20.02 -28.29 10.70
C GLU A 111 20.41 -27.83 12.12
N ARG A 112 19.94 -26.65 12.55
CA ARG A 112 20.20 -26.14 13.90
C ARG A 112 19.52 -26.97 14.99
N ILE A 113 18.29 -27.43 14.75
CA ILE A 113 17.57 -28.31 15.69
C ILE A 113 18.28 -29.65 15.82
N THR A 114 18.74 -30.24 14.71
CA THR A 114 19.51 -31.51 14.74
C THR A 114 20.81 -31.37 15.52
N LEU A 115 21.54 -30.26 15.36
CA LEU A 115 22.76 -30.00 16.13
C LEU A 115 22.47 -29.86 17.64
N ILE A 116 21.37 -29.21 18.00
CA ILE A 116 20.90 -29.12 19.39
C ILE A 116 20.56 -30.51 19.93
N ASP A 117 19.88 -31.35 19.15
CA ASP A 117 19.52 -32.71 19.56
C ASP A 117 20.76 -33.60 19.76
N GLU A 118 21.77 -33.46 18.91
CA GLU A 118 23.04 -34.20 19.04
C GLU A 118 23.84 -33.76 20.28
N ASP A 119 24.03 -32.45 20.48
CA ASP A 119 24.67 -31.91 21.69
C ASP A 119 23.88 -32.31 22.96
N TYR A 120 22.55 -32.38 22.88
CA TYR A 120 21.71 -32.84 23.99
C TYR A 120 21.96 -34.32 24.32
N LYS A 121 22.05 -35.19 23.31
CA LYS A 121 22.39 -36.61 23.49
C LYS A 121 23.78 -36.79 24.11
N GLU A 122 24.77 -36.05 23.62
CA GLU A 122 26.14 -36.05 24.20
C GLU A 122 26.15 -35.61 25.68
N SER A 123 25.20 -34.76 26.08
CA SER A 123 25.08 -34.28 27.45
C SER A 123 24.35 -35.23 28.42
N THR A 124 23.79 -36.34 27.92
CA THR A 124 23.05 -37.30 28.75
C THR A 124 24.02 -38.31 29.39
N GLU A 125 24.04 -38.39 30.73
CA GLU A 125 24.97 -39.25 31.48
C GLU A 125 24.34 -40.63 31.80
N VAL A 126 25.14 -41.69 31.70
CA VAL A 126 24.92 -42.94 32.44
C VAL A 126 25.73 -42.83 33.73
N PRO A 127 25.12 -42.88 34.92
CA PRO A 127 25.86 -42.72 36.17
C PRO A 127 26.98 -43.78 36.26
N PRO A 128 28.18 -43.41 36.74
CA PRO A 128 29.28 -44.35 36.85
C PRO A 128 28.88 -45.49 37.78
N ASP A 129 29.24 -46.72 37.41
CA ASP A 129 28.95 -47.90 38.22
C ASP A 129 29.38 -47.68 39.67
N PRO A 130 28.55 -48.08 40.65
CA PRO A 130 28.89 -47.90 42.05
C PRO A 130 30.24 -48.57 42.32
N PRO A 131 31.16 -47.89 43.04
CA PRO A 131 32.50 -48.41 43.22
C PRO A 131 32.44 -49.81 43.87
N GLY A 132 33.38 -50.69 43.52
CA GLY A 132 33.39 -52.13 43.84
C GLY A 132 33.41 -52.53 45.34
N TRP A 133 32.98 -51.66 46.24
CA TRP A 133 32.78 -51.84 47.68
C TRP A 133 31.99 -53.10 48.02
N CYS A 134 31.00 -53.48 47.21
CA CYS A 134 30.26 -54.73 47.41
C CYS A 134 31.17 -55.96 47.43
N LYS A 135 32.29 -55.96 46.69
CA LYS A 135 33.28 -57.05 46.72
C LYS A 135 34.15 -56.97 47.98
N VAL A 136 34.60 -55.77 48.33
CA VAL A 136 35.53 -55.54 49.44
C VAL A 136 34.85 -55.78 50.80
N VAL A 137 33.59 -55.34 50.98
CA VAL A 137 32.81 -55.59 52.19
C VAL A 137 32.53 -57.08 52.37
N LYS A 138 32.23 -57.81 51.29
CA LYS A 138 32.09 -59.27 51.32
C LYS A 138 33.38 -59.97 51.73
N SER A 139 34.54 -59.46 51.31
CA SER A 139 35.85 -60.00 51.71
C SER A 139 36.13 -59.81 53.20
N VAL A 140 35.69 -58.70 53.80
CA VAL A 140 35.88 -58.42 55.24
C VAL A 140 34.95 -59.26 56.11
N ALA A 141 33.69 -59.41 55.66
CA ALA A 141 32.71 -60.24 56.36
C ALA A 141 33.10 -61.73 56.42
N ALA A 142 34.06 -62.16 55.58
CA ALA A 142 34.58 -63.52 55.54
C ALA A 142 35.80 -63.76 56.46
N VAL A 143 36.29 -62.74 57.18
CA VAL A 143 37.46 -62.86 58.09
C VAL A 143 37.00 -63.02 59.54
N ASP A 144 37.37 -64.13 60.20
CA ASP A 144 37.05 -64.41 61.61
C ASP A 144 37.74 -63.42 62.57
N SER A 145 36.97 -62.88 63.50
CA SER A 145 37.38 -61.74 64.35
C SER A 145 37.94 -62.21 65.68
N ASN A 146 39.27 -62.22 65.82
CA ASN A 146 39.93 -62.38 67.11
C ASN A 146 41.03 -61.32 67.30
N GLY A 147 40.61 -60.06 67.49
CA GLY A 147 41.43 -58.99 68.06
C GLY A 147 42.80 -58.69 67.42
N ASP A 148 43.01 -59.13 66.18
CA ASP A 148 44.33 -59.19 65.58
C ASP A 148 44.74 -57.85 64.94
N ALA A 149 46.01 -57.48 65.05
CA ALA A 149 46.59 -56.31 64.41
C ALA A 149 46.35 -56.31 62.88
N MET A 150 46.17 -57.51 62.30
CA MET A 150 45.75 -57.74 60.92
C MET A 150 44.38 -57.12 60.58
N VAL A 151 43.35 -57.27 61.41
CA VAL A 151 42.01 -56.73 61.13
C VAL A 151 42.04 -55.19 61.15
N SER A 152 42.79 -54.62 62.09
CA SER A 152 43.01 -53.17 62.18
C SER A 152 43.73 -52.62 60.94
N HIS A 153 44.76 -53.33 60.45
CA HIS A 153 45.47 -52.97 59.23
C HIS A 153 44.56 -53.04 57.99
N VAL A 154 43.77 -54.11 57.86
CA VAL A 154 42.81 -54.28 56.76
C VAL A 154 41.74 -53.18 56.77
N LEU A 155 41.17 -52.82 57.93
CA LEU A 155 40.24 -51.69 58.04
C LEU A 155 40.87 -50.37 57.63
N LYS A 156 42.15 -50.15 57.98
CA LYS A 156 42.92 -48.96 57.59
C LYS A 156 43.13 -48.88 56.08
N ASP A 157 43.43 -50.01 55.46
CA ASP A 157 43.60 -50.10 54.00
C ASP A 157 42.27 -49.90 53.26
N ILE A 158 41.15 -50.40 53.81
CA ILE A 158 39.79 -50.14 53.31
C ILE A 158 39.46 -48.66 53.39
N HIS A 159 39.70 -48.02 54.54
CA HIS A 159 39.47 -46.60 54.70
C HIS A 159 40.31 -45.77 53.72
N LYS A 160 41.60 -46.10 53.58
CA LYS A 160 42.50 -45.43 52.62
C LYS A 160 42.10 -45.65 51.17
N SER A 161 41.64 -46.84 50.82
CA SER A 161 41.08 -47.17 49.51
C SER A 161 39.77 -46.41 49.26
N MET A 162 38.94 -46.23 50.29
CA MET A 162 37.65 -45.54 50.23
C MET A 162 37.82 -44.05 49.97
N VAL A 163 38.70 -43.41 50.72
CA VAL A 163 39.05 -42.01 50.49
C VAL A 163 39.63 -41.83 49.09
N LYS A 164 40.51 -42.73 48.62
CA LYS A 164 41.04 -42.66 47.24
C LYS A 164 39.97 -42.86 46.16
N ALA A 165 39.06 -43.81 46.33
CA ALA A 165 37.98 -44.07 45.38
C ALA A 165 36.96 -42.92 45.36
N GLN A 166 36.63 -42.37 46.53
CA GLN A 166 35.79 -41.19 46.67
C GLN A 166 36.43 -39.97 46.00
N ASP A 167 37.71 -39.70 46.26
CA ASP A 167 38.43 -38.60 45.60
C ASP A 167 38.46 -38.77 44.08
N LYS A 168 38.65 -40.02 43.60
CA LYS A 168 38.59 -40.33 42.18
C LYS A 168 37.20 -40.09 41.61
N ALA A 169 36.15 -40.60 42.26
CA ALA A 169 34.76 -40.43 41.84
C ALA A 169 34.35 -38.94 41.84
N ILE A 170 34.76 -38.16 42.84
CA ILE A 170 34.50 -36.71 42.89
C ILE A 170 35.21 -35.99 41.74
N LYS A 171 36.47 -36.33 41.44
CA LYS A 171 37.21 -35.74 40.31
C LYS A 171 36.59 -36.10 38.97
N GLU A 172 36.18 -37.35 38.80
CA GLU A 172 35.55 -37.86 37.58
C GLU A 172 34.16 -37.25 37.38
N HIS A 173 33.37 -37.13 38.45
CA HIS A 173 32.10 -36.41 38.44
C HIS A 173 32.28 -34.92 38.13
N ARG A 174 33.27 -34.24 38.73
CA ARG A 174 33.56 -32.83 38.41
C ARG A 174 33.96 -32.65 36.94
N ARG A 175 34.75 -33.58 36.39
CA ARG A 175 35.14 -33.57 34.98
C ARG A 175 33.92 -33.76 34.07
N ALA A 176 33.08 -34.74 34.36
CA ALA A 176 31.84 -35.01 33.61
C ALA A 176 30.85 -33.83 33.68
N CYS A 177 30.73 -33.16 34.83
CA CYS A 177 29.92 -31.93 34.96
C CYS A 177 30.49 -30.78 34.11
N MET A 178 31.81 -30.59 34.10
CA MET A 178 32.45 -29.54 33.32
C MET A 178 32.29 -29.79 31.81
N GLU A 179 32.41 -31.05 31.38
CA GLU A 179 32.23 -31.48 30.00
C GLU A 179 30.78 -31.24 29.53
N ARG A 180 29.78 -31.65 30.32
CA ARG A 180 28.36 -31.31 30.07
C ARG A 180 28.11 -29.82 29.99
N HIS A 181 28.65 -29.04 30.93
CA HIS A 181 28.45 -27.59 30.92
C HIS A 181 29.07 -26.95 29.67
N ASN A 182 30.19 -27.47 29.18
CA ASN A 182 30.80 -27.03 27.92
C ASN A 182 29.93 -27.39 26.70
N VAL A 183 29.34 -28.59 26.66
CA VAL A 183 28.41 -29.01 25.60
C VAL A 183 27.14 -28.14 25.62
N LEU A 184 26.51 -27.97 26.79
CA LEU A 184 25.37 -27.04 26.97
C LEU A 184 25.70 -25.61 26.53
N LYS A 185 26.91 -25.12 26.83
CA LYS A 185 27.37 -23.81 26.39
C LYS A 185 27.55 -23.72 24.87
N ARG A 186 27.94 -24.82 24.21
CA ARG A 186 28.06 -24.94 22.75
C ARG A 186 26.70 -24.91 22.03
N MET A 187 25.62 -25.31 22.70
CA MET A 187 24.26 -25.24 22.17
C MET A 187 23.69 -23.81 22.09
N MET A 188 24.13 -22.90 22.97
CA MET A 188 23.64 -21.50 23.02
C MET A 188 23.62 -20.76 21.67
N PRO A 189 24.69 -20.76 20.85
CA PRO A 189 24.66 -20.15 19.52
C PRO A 189 23.62 -20.78 18.58
N HIS A 190 23.36 -22.10 18.67
CA HIS A 190 22.33 -22.75 17.85
C HIS A 190 20.92 -22.27 18.24
N TRP A 191 20.64 -22.13 19.54
CA TRP A 191 19.37 -21.57 20.01
C TRP A 191 19.16 -20.13 19.56
N ARG A 192 20.21 -19.30 19.60
CA ARG A 192 20.16 -17.94 19.05
C ARG A 192 19.87 -17.93 17.54
N SER A 193 20.48 -18.85 16.78
CA SER A 193 20.23 -19.00 15.35
C SER A 193 18.78 -19.41 15.05
N VAL A 194 18.21 -20.35 15.83
CA VAL A 194 16.80 -20.74 15.71
C VAL A 194 15.88 -19.55 15.94
N LYS A 195 16.13 -18.77 17.01
CA LYS A 195 15.38 -17.55 17.31
C LYS A 195 15.45 -16.53 16.17
N GLN A 196 16.63 -16.36 15.56
CA GLN A 196 16.81 -15.45 14.43
C GLN A 196 15.99 -15.88 13.21
N VAL A 197 16.08 -17.16 12.82
CA VAL A 197 15.33 -17.70 11.67
C VAL A 197 13.82 -17.56 11.89
N LEU A 198 13.33 -17.84 13.10
CA LEU A 198 11.92 -17.62 13.45
C LEU A 198 11.52 -16.14 13.37
N GLY A 199 12.40 -15.22 13.76
CA GLY A 199 12.16 -13.78 13.62
C GLY A 199 12.10 -13.31 12.16
N GLU A 200 12.91 -13.90 11.27
CA GLU A 200 12.85 -13.62 9.83
C GLU A 200 11.51 -14.08 9.24
N VAL A 201 11.00 -15.25 9.64
CA VAL A 201 9.68 -15.74 9.22
C VAL A 201 8.54 -14.84 9.74
N ASP A 202 8.61 -14.41 11.00
CA ASP A 202 7.61 -13.51 11.60
C ASP A 202 7.54 -12.17 10.86
N HIS A 203 8.69 -11.58 10.53
CA HIS A 203 8.76 -10.34 9.76
C HIS A 203 8.13 -10.47 8.37
N ASN A 204 8.42 -11.56 7.67
CA ASN A 204 7.85 -11.82 6.33
C ASN A 204 6.32 -11.97 6.40
N ILE A 205 5.81 -12.71 7.39
CA ILE A 205 4.37 -12.86 7.61
C ILE A 205 3.72 -11.51 7.95
N ALA A 206 4.33 -10.72 8.83
CA ALA A 206 3.82 -9.40 9.20
C ALA A 206 3.74 -8.45 7.99
N SER A 207 4.76 -8.47 7.12
CA SER A 207 4.77 -7.71 5.86
C SER A 207 3.61 -8.11 4.94
N ILE A 208 3.34 -9.41 4.79
CA ILE A 208 2.21 -9.90 3.99
C ILE A 208 0.86 -9.45 4.59
N LEU A 209 0.70 -9.54 5.91
CA LEU A 209 -0.53 -9.11 6.60
C LEU A 209 -0.79 -7.60 6.47
N GLU A 210 0.25 -6.77 6.60
CA GLU A 210 0.13 -5.32 6.41
C GLU A 210 -0.36 -4.99 4.99
N ARG A 211 0.17 -5.69 3.98
CA ARG A 211 -0.22 -5.50 2.58
C ARG A 211 -1.63 -6.01 2.30
N ALA A 212 -2.01 -7.15 2.84
CA ALA A 212 -3.38 -7.65 2.76
C ALA A 212 -4.39 -6.63 3.35
N THR A 213 -4.03 -6.00 4.46
CA THR A 213 -4.85 -4.94 5.08
C THR A 213 -4.99 -3.71 4.16
N LYS A 214 -3.93 -3.33 3.43
CA LYS A 214 -4.00 -2.25 2.43
C LYS A 214 -4.92 -2.60 1.26
N ILE A 215 -4.84 -3.84 0.76
CA ILE A 215 -5.75 -4.34 -0.30
C ILE A 215 -7.20 -4.28 0.18
N SER A 216 -7.49 -4.72 1.41
CA SER A 216 -8.85 -4.64 1.97
C SER A 216 -9.38 -3.20 1.97
N ARG A 217 -8.57 -2.21 2.37
CA ARG A 217 -8.99 -0.80 2.33
C ARG A 217 -9.29 -0.31 0.92
N TYR A 218 -8.46 -0.65 -0.06
CA TYR A 218 -8.72 -0.27 -1.45
C TYR A 218 -9.95 -0.99 -2.01
N MET A 219 -10.21 -2.22 -1.57
CA MET A 219 -11.42 -2.96 -1.93
C MET A 219 -12.68 -2.31 -1.33
N ASP A 220 -12.62 -1.85 -0.09
CA ASP A 220 -13.71 -1.10 0.55
C ASP A 220 -14.00 0.21 -0.21
N ASP A 221 -12.95 0.96 -0.57
CA ASP A 221 -13.06 2.18 -1.39
C ASP A 221 -13.66 1.88 -2.78
N TYR A 222 -13.24 0.78 -3.40
CA TYR A 222 -13.78 0.32 -4.69
C TYR A 222 -15.25 -0.06 -4.59
N GLU A 223 -15.65 -0.77 -3.53
CA GLU A 223 -17.05 -1.13 -3.29
C GLU A 223 -17.91 0.12 -3.06
N GLU A 224 -17.38 1.13 -2.37
CA GLU A 224 -18.05 2.42 -2.18
C GLU A 224 -18.25 3.17 -3.51
N ILE A 225 -17.26 3.13 -4.42
CA ILE A 225 -17.35 3.69 -5.78
C ILE A 225 -18.41 2.94 -6.60
N ILE A 226 -18.43 1.60 -6.58
CA ILE A 226 -19.43 0.79 -7.28
C ILE A 226 -20.85 1.08 -6.77
N LYS A 227 -21.02 1.27 -5.47
CA LYS A 227 -22.31 1.64 -4.86
C LYS A 227 -22.76 3.05 -5.27
N GLY A 228 -21.91 3.84 -5.94
CA GLY A 228 -22.25 5.17 -6.44
C GLY A 228 -22.52 6.18 -5.32
N SER A 229 -21.92 5.98 -4.14
CA SER A 229 -22.17 6.81 -2.96
C SER A 229 -21.80 8.27 -3.23
N ASP A 230 -22.57 9.22 -2.70
CA ASP A 230 -22.29 10.66 -2.85
C ASP A 230 -20.96 11.08 -2.18
N ARG A 231 -20.39 10.22 -1.32
CA ARG A 231 -19.08 10.42 -0.68
C ARG A 231 -17.93 10.12 -1.64
N ALA A 232 -18.05 9.07 -2.46
CA ALA A 232 -17.06 8.75 -3.50
C ALA A 232 -16.93 9.91 -4.51
N THR A 233 -18.06 10.45 -4.96
CA THR A 233 -18.07 11.61 -5.88
C THR A 233 -17.41 12.84 -5.27
N ARG A 234 -17.60 13.07 -3.96
CA ARG A 234 -16.97 14.21 -3.25
C ARG A 234 -15.46 14.07 -3.12
N ILE A 235 -14.95 12.88 -2.78
CA ILE A 235 -13.50 12.63 -2.65
C ILE A 235 -12.81 12.73 -4.03
N LEU A 236 -13.43 12.17 -5.07
CA LEU A 236 -12.92 12.21 -6.44
C LEU A 236 -12.90 13.61 -7.05
N SER A 237 -13.90 14.44 -6.74
CA SER A 237 -13.97 15.83 -7.22
C SER A 237 -12.76 16.67 -6.80
N SER A 238 -12.16 16.39 -5.64
CA SER A 238 -10.98 17.11 -5.15
C SER A 238 -9.71 16.77 -5.97
N SER A 239 -9.58 15.54 -6.43
CA SER A 239 -8.43 15.09 -7.22
C SER A 239 -8.56 15.44 -8.70
N ALA A 240 -9.77 15.41 -9.26
CA ALA A 240 -10.01 15.84 -10.64
C ALA A 240 -9.74 17.33 -10.85
N MET A 241 -9.99 18.16 -9.82
CA MET A 241 -9.76 19.61 -9.89
C MET A 241 -8.28 19.95 -10.11
N SER A 242 -7.34 19.22 -9.49
CA SER A 242 -5.90 19.46 -9.70
C SER A 242 -5.44 19.07 -11.12
N GLN A 243 -5.96 17.97 -11.66
CA GLN A 243 -5.69 17.55 -13.04
C GLN A 243 -6.32 18.50 -14.08
N LEU A 244 -7.48 19.09 -13.77
CA LEU A 244 -8.09 20.14 -14.59
C LEU A 244 -7.22 21.41 -14.61
N PHE A 245 -6.62 21.79 -13.49
CA PHE A 245 -5.68 22.92 -13.45
C PHE A 245 -4.41 22.66 -14.27
N VAL A 246 -3.83 21.46 -14.17
CA VAL A 246 -2.64 21.08 -14.95
C VAL A 246 -2.96 21.07 -16.44
N SER A 247 -4.07 20.46 -16.85
CA SER A 247 -4.48 20.43 -18.26
C SER A 247 -4.85 21.81 -18.81
N ALA A 248 -5.54 22.65 -18.05
CA ALA A 248 -5.85 24.03 -18.44
C ALA A 248 -4.57 24.89 -18.58
N PHE A 249 -3.59 24.69 -17.70
CA PHE A 249 -2.30 25.37 -17.78
C PHE A 249 -1.50 24.96 -19.04
N VAL A 250 -1.46 23.67 -19.35
CA VAL A 250 -0.83 23.16 -20.58
C VAL A 250 -1.53 23.72 -21.83
N LEU A 251 -2.88 23.77 -21.83
CA LEU A 251 -3.65 24.35 -22.92
C LEU A 251 -3.35 25.86 -23.09
N ALA A 252 -3.25 26.61 -21.99
CA ALA A 252 -2.91 28.03 -22.04
C ALA A 252 -1.51 28.28 -22.63
N ILE A 253 -0.53 27.43 -22.30
CA ILE A 253 0.80 27.48 -22.91
C ILE A 253 0.73 27.15 -24.40
N ALA A 254 -0.04 26.13 -24.79
CA ALA A 254 -0.20 25.75 -26.19
C ALA A 254 -0.86 26.85 -27.02
N VAL A 255 -1.90 27.50 -26.50
CA VAL A 255 -2.57 28.64 -27.16
C VAL A 255 -1.63 29.85 -27.23
N GLY A 256 -0.89 30.15 -26.15
CA GLY A 256 0.11 31.23 -26.14
C GLY A 256 1.23 31.00 -27.16
N GLY A 257 1.76 29.77 -27.25
CA GLY A 257 2.75 29.39 -28.25
C GLY A 257 2.22 29.46 -29.68
N ALA A 258 0.96 29.07 -29.91
CA ALA A 258 0.32 29.18 -31.21
C ALA A 258 0.11 30.64 -31.64
N MET A 259 -0.25 31.55 -30.72
CA MET A 259 -0.39 32.97 -31.04
C MET A 259 0.95 33.63 -31.36
N VAL A 260 2.03 33.29 -30.63
CA VAL A 260 3.38 33.81 -30.90
C VAL A 260 3.93 33.29 -32.24
N ASN A 261 3.55 32.08 -32.64
CA ASN A 261 3.95 31.51 -33.94
C ASN A 261 3.12 32.05 -35.14
N CYS A 262 1.99 32.71 -34.89
CA CYS A 262 1.12 33.28 -35.93
C CYS A 262 1.26 34.81 -36.09
N THR A 263 2.15 35.46 -35.34
CA THR A 263 2.58 36.85 -35.51
C THR A 263 4.01 36.93 -36.03
#